data_AF-A0A1G1GB09-F1
#
_entry.id   AF-A0A1G1GB09-F1
#
_cell.length_a   1.000
_cell.length_b   1.000
_cell.length_c   1.000
_cell.angle_alpha   90.00
_cell.angle_beta   90.00
_cell.angle_gamma   90.00
#
_symmetry.space_group_name_H-M   'P 1'
#
loop_
_entity.id
_entity.type
_entity.pdbx_description
1 polymer ?
#
loop_
_entity_poly.entity_id
_entity_poly.type
_entity_poly.pdbx_seq_one_letter_code
_entity_poly.pdbx_strand_id
1 'polypeptide(L)'
;MLKKSNLYNFFIPSIADIFFIIVFLSLSLFGSKRLLFDCDTGYHIRIGDFIVNTLTIPRHDIFSFTSPPLPWMAYEWMSGVIMSLIHTRMGLTGIVLFFAFVIALTFSLFFRIMKSYKADMLISVFLVSLVIGTASIHWLARPHIFSLFLMVIWYYILDLYQYRGKNYLYFLPLLILIWVNLHQGFIIAFILNGIYLLGNFVKFLFTKKNDKVLWINKAKSLSFITIICLLISLVNPYGYRLLILPFTLMSSKFVTYNISEFLSPNFHESMPFTYLLFFMIIIFSLSKVGLDIIELVLIVSFTYMALHSARFIPLFAIISAPIILKYADKMMRESRGKIIDFVRIRSKNIETIDSSSRGHIWPVLTLIIILSISFNGKISYSFDSKIKPVEASKFLNSEKLAGNTFNDAEFGDYIIYSMWPKYKVFICAEIYSEDRLKEYYRVKRIEPEWNAVLDKYNINWIIDKKDSALSTLLLERKDWKIIYVDKVAAIFVRNMPENRYFIEKYSSAPGGED
;
A
#
# COMPACT_ATOMS: atom_id res chain seq x y z
N MET A 1 -24.22 -22.29 -36.42
CA MET A 1 -23.15 -23.29 -36.17
C MET A 1 -22.43 -22.97 -34.87
N LEU A 2 -22.84 -23.61 -33.77
CA LEU A 2 -22.18 -23.52 -32.47
C LEU A 2 -20.83 -24.25 -32.56
N LYS A 3 -19.70 -23.53 -32.52
CA LYS A 3 -18.36 -24.14 -32.42
C LYS A 3 -18.37 -25.05 -31.19
N LYS A 4 -18.28 -26.38 -31.39
CA LYS A 4 -18.00 -27.36 -30.31
C LYS A 4 -16.85 -26.80 -29.49
N SER A 5 -17.11 -26.38 -28.26
CA SER A 5 -16.05 -25.98 -27.34
C SER A 5 -15.28 -27.24 -26.99
N ASN A 6 -14.08 -27.42 -27.55
CA ASN A 6 -13.19 -28.48 -27.13
C ASN A 6 -12.92 -28.31 -25.62
N LEU A 7 -13.16 -29.37 -24.84
CA LEU A 7 -12.88 -29.40 -23.40
C LEU A 7 -11.44 -28.96 -23.09
N TYR A 8 -10.50 -29.22 -24.01
CA TYR A 8 -9.11 -28.75 -23.97
C TYR A 8 -8.96 -27.24 -23.70
N ASN A 9 -9.87 -26.39 -24.20
CA ASN A 9 -9.80 -24.95 -24.01
C ASN A 9 -10.05 -24.50 -22.55
N PHE A 10 -10.62 -25.39 -21.71
CA PHE A 10 -10.79 -25.14 -20.28
C PHE A 10 -9.54 -25.50 -19.46
N PHE A 11 -8.60 -26.26 -20.01
CA PHE A 11 -7.36 -26.66 -19.33
C PHE A 11 -6.17 -25.78 -19.70
N ILE A 12 -6.31 -24.83 -20.63
CA ILE A 12 -5.24 -23.89 -20.98
C ILE A 12 -5.45 -22.60 -20.17
N PRO A 13 -4.55 -22.22 -19.24
CA PRO A 13 -4.67 -20.97 -18.51
C PRO A 13 -4.41 -19.79 -19.44
N SER A 14 -5.16 -18.70 -19.26
CA SER A 14 -4.83 -17.44 -19.93
C SER A 14 -3.57 -16.81 -19.31
N ILE A 15 -2.93 -15.90 -20.01
CA ILE A 15 -1.77 -15.16 -19.48
C ILE A 15 -2.17 -14.34 -18.25
N ALA A 16 -3.41 -13.82 -18.22
CA ALA A 16 -3.94 -13.18 -17.02
C ALA A 16 -3.99 -14.14 -15.82
N ASP A 17 -4.34 -15.40 -16.07
CA ASP A 17 -4.35 -16.47 -15.07
C ASP A 17 -2.93 -16.85 -14.65
N ILE A 18 -1.97 -16.86 -15.58
CA ILE A 18 -0.55 -17.08 -15.30
C ILE A 18 0.00 -15.96 -14.39
N PHE A 19 -0.29 -14.68 -14.69
CA PHE A 19 0.09 -13.56 -13.82
C PHE A 19 -0.53 -13.70 -12.43
N PHE A 20 -1.82 -14.07 -12.36
CA PHE A 20 -2.47 -14.34 -11.07
C PHE A 20 -1.73 -15.42 -10.30
N ILE A 21 -1.47 -16.58 -10.92
CA ILE A 21 -0.82 -17.73 -10.28
C ILE A 21 0.60 -17.37 -9.83
N ILE A 22 1.41 -16.73 -10.67
CA ILE A 22 2.78 -16.35 -10.34
C ILE A 22 2.81 -15.38 -9.16
N VAL A 23 2.01 -14.29 -9.23
CA VAL A 23 1.97 -13.28 -8.17
C VAL A 23 1.44 -13.92 -6.88
N PHE A 24 0.33 -14.65 -6.94
CA PHE A 24 -0.28 -15.29 -5.79
C PHE A 24 0.64 -16.33 -5.14
N LEU A 25 1.28 -17.21 -5.91
CA LEU A 25 2.23 -18.19 -5.39
C LEU A 25 3.48 -17.52 -4.81
N SER A 26 4.04 -16.52 -5.49
CA SER A 26 5.23 -15.82 -4.99
C SER A 26 4.97 -15.17 -3.64
N LEU A 27 3.81 -14.53 -3.47
CA LEU A 27 3.40 -13.91 -2.21
C LEU A 27 2.91 -14.94 -1.19
N SER A 28 2.28 -16.04 -1.59
CA SER A 28 1.80 -17.07 -0.66
C SER A 28 2.88 -18.04 -0.20
N LEU A 29 4.07 -18.01 -0.81
CA LEU A 29 5.22 -18.81 -0.40
C LEU A 29 6.29 -17.94 0.28
N PHE A 30 6.52 -16.73 -0.22
CA PHE A 30 7.58 -15.83 0.26
C PHE A 30 7.05 -14.54 0.91
N GLY A 31 5.74 -14.46 1.18
CA GLY A 31 5.06 -13.22 1.58
C GLY A 31 5.41 -12.69 2.95
N SER A 32 5.79 -13.53 3.92
CA SER A 32 6.08 -13.04 5.29
C SER A 32 7.11 -11.92 5.32
N LYS A 33 8.20 -12.07 4.55
CA LYS A 33 9.29 -11.10 4.47
C LYS A 33 8.93 -9.81 3.73
N ARG A 34 7.81 -9.80 2.99
CA ARG A 34 7.37 -8.66 2.19
C ARG A 34 6.13 -8.02 2.79
N LEU A 35 5.05 -8.79 2.87
CA LEU A 35 3.73 -8.31 3.26
C LEU A 35 3.64 -7.90 4.75
N LEU A 36 4.40 -8.53 5.64
CA LEU A 36 4.39 -8.23 7.10
C LEU A 36 5.67 -7.50 7.55
N PHE A 37 6.37 -6.84 6.63
CA PHE A 37 7.66 -6.21 6.92
C PHE A 37 7.53 -4.93 7.74
N ASP A 38 6.47 -4.16 7.52
CA ASP A 38 6.29 -2.85 8.13
C ASP A 38 5.70 -2.89 9.54
N CYS A 39 5.35 -1.71 10.05
CA CYS A 39 4.77 -1.52 11.37
C CYS A 39 3.34 -0.99 11.29
N ASP A 40 2.50 -1.55 10.40
CA ASP A 40 1.11 -1.08 10.30
C ASP A 40 0.04 -2.18 10.27
N THR A 41 0.42 -3.42 9.94
CA THR A 41 -0.55 -4.51 9.84
C THR A 41 -1.21 -4.82 11.19
N GLY A 42 -0.46 -4.76 12.29
CA GLY A 42 -0.91 -5.15 13.62
C GLY A 42 -1.98 -4.23 14.21
N TYR A 43 -1.82 -2.92 14.06
CA TYR A 43 -2.71 -1.91 14.62
C TYR A 43 -4.03 -1.91 13.86
N HIS A 44 -4.03 -2.10 12.52
CA HIS A 44 -5.27 -2.23 11.74
C HIS A 44 -6.12 -3.41 12.23
N ILE A 45 -5.48 -4.55 12.53
CA ILE A 45 -6.15 -5.72 13.11
C ILE A 45 -6.79 -5.34 14.45
N ARG A 46 -6.05 -4.68 15.35
CA ARG A 46 -6.57 -4.30 16.67
C ARG A 46 -7.64 -3.21 16.64
N ILE A 47 -7.59 -2.28 15.69
CA ILE A 47 -8.70 -1.35 15.42
C ILE A 47 -9.93 -2.14 14.98
N GLY A 48 -9.75 -3.10 14.07
CA GLY A 48 -10.83 -3.96 13.63
C GLY A 48 -11.44 -4.75 14.79
N ASP A 49 -10.62 -5.34 15.64
CA ASP A 49 -11.07 -6.08 16.84
C ASP A 49 -11.89 -5.17 17.76
N PHE A 50 -11.42 -3.94 17.99
CA PHE A 50 -12.16 -2.95 18.78
C PHE A 50 -13.53 -2.64 18.15
N ILE A 51 -13.59 -2.38 16.83
CA ILE A 51 -14.84 -2.05 16.13
C ILE A 51 -15.80 -3.24 16.14
N VAL A 52 -15.33 -4.45 15.87
CA VAL A 52 -16.16 -5.66 15.84
C VAL A 52 -16.74 -5.95 17.22
N ASN A 53 -15.96 -5.76 18.29
CA ASN A 53 -16.40 -6.05 19.66
C ASN A 53 -17.29 -4.95 20.25
N THR A 54 -17.07 -3.68 19.92
CA THR A 54 -17.82 -2.55 20.50
C THR A 54 -18.94 -2.04 19.60
N LEU A 55 -18.92 -2.38 18.31
CA LEU A 55 -19.75 -1.79 17.25
C LEU A 55 -19.62 -0.26 17.16
N THR A 56 -18.50 0.29 17.62
CA THR A 56 -18.21 1.73 17.58
C THR A 56 -16.90 2.01 16.86
N ILE A 57 -16.89 3.10 16.09
CA ILE A 57 -15.69 3.56 15.39
C ILE A 57 -14.95 4.54 16.31
N PRO A 58 -13.68 4.28 16.66
CA PRO A 58 -12.94 5.13 17.60
C PRO A 58 -12.73 6.53 17.02
N ARG A 59 -12.97 7.55 17.85
CA ARG A 59 -12.82 8.99 17.49
C ARG A 59 -11.63 9.67 18.17
N HIS A 60 -10.87 8.90 18.93
CA HIS A 60 -9.68 9.31 19.66
C HIS A 60 -8.71 8.13 19.72
N ASP A 61 -7.46 8.42 20.03
CA ASP A 61 -6.42 7.40 20.17
C ASP A 61 -6.71 6.48 21.38
N ILE A 62 -6.84 5.19 21.12
CA ILE A 62 -7.10 4.14 22.10
C ILE A 62 -5.85 3.32 22.47
N PHE A 63 -4.73 3.57 21.78
CA PHE A 63 -3.50 2.80 21.92
C PHE A 63 -2.46 3.49 22.79
N SER A 64 -2.44 4.83 22.86
CA SER A 64 -1.54 5.54 23.76
C SER A 64 -2.12 5.76 25.16
N PHE A 65 -1.21 5.98 26.11
CA PHE A 65 -1.52 6.29 27.51
C PHE A 65 -1.79 7.78 27.77
N THR A 66 -1.81 8.62 26.72
CA THR A 66 -1.98 10.06 26.85
C THR A 66 -3.37 10.41 27.39
N SER A 67 -3.43 11.33 28.37
CA SER A 67 -4.68 11.83 28.94
C SER A 67 -4.67 13.37 28.93
N PRO A 68 -5.64 14.04 28.29
CA PRO A 68 -6.74 13.46 27.51
C PRO A 68 -6.24 12.72 26.25
N PRO A 69 -7.00 11.72 25.75
CA PRO A 69 -6.65 11.01 24.51
C PRO A 69 -6.46 11.95 23.33
N LEU A 70 -5.48 11.64 22.48
CA LEU A 70 -5.20 12.45 21.30
C LEU A 70 -6.35 12.36 20.29
N PRO A 71 -6.73 13.48 19.64
CA PRO A 71 -7.67 13.45 18.53
C PRO A 71 -7.11 12.57 17.40
N TRP A 72 -7.88 11.56 16.99
CA TRP A 72 -7.48 10.65 15.93
C TRP A 72 -8.69 10.17 15.14
N MET A 73 -8.49 9.90 13.86
CA MET A 73 -9.52 9.39 12.96
C MET A 73 -9.07 8.04 12.43
N ALA A 74 -9.83 6.99 12.72
CA ALA A 74 -9.71 5.70 12.06
C ALA A 74 -10.26 5.79 10.62
N TYR A 75 -9.56 6.49 9.73
CA TYR A 75 -10.01 6.73 8.36
C TYR A 75 -10.04 5.46 7.49
N GLU A 76 -9.44 4.35 7.96
CA GLU A 76 -9.39 3.05 7.26
C GLU A 76 -10.15 1.96 8.02
N TRP A 77 -11.18 2.37 8.76
CA TRP A 77 -11.96 1.51 9.65
C TRP A 77 -12.50 0.24 8.95
N MET A 78 -12.98 0.35 7.70
CA MET A 78 -13.57 -0.79 6.98
C MET A 78 -12.50 -1.83 6.64
N SER A 79 -11.29 -1.38 6.30
CA SER A 79 -10.15 -2.27 6.08
C SER A 79 -9.73 -2.95 7.38
N GLY A 80 -9.70 -2.21 8.50
CA GLY A 80 -9.45 -2.79 9.82
C GLY A 80 -10.46 -3.89 10.18
N VAL A 81 -11.76 -3.67 9.93
CA VAL A 81 -12.81 -4.69 10.14
C VAL A 81 -12.57 -5.92 9.26
N ILE A 82 -12.27 -5.74 7.97
CA ILE A 82 -11.94 -6.87 7.07
C ILE A 82 -10.74 -7.66 7.60
N MET A 83 -9.68 -6.96 8.02
CA MET A 83 -8.48 -7.57 8.57
C MET A 83 -8.79 -8.34 9.86
N SER A 84 -9.50 -7.76 10.82
CA SER A 84 -9.91 -8.45 12.06
C SER A 84 -10.73 -9.71 11.81
N LEU A 85 -11.71 -9.67 10.89
CA LEU A 85 -12.55 -10.83 10.57
C LEU A 85 -11.76 -11.98 9.94
N ILE A 86 -10.76 -11.66 9.12
CA ILE A 86 -9.86 -12.66 8.51
C ILE A 86 -8.90 -13.21 9.57
N HIS A 87 -8.31 -12.32 10.36
CA HIS A 87 -7.35 -12.65 11.40
C HIS A 87 -7.96 -13.55 12.47
N THR A 88 -9.19 -13.29 12.90
CA THR A 88 -9.91 -14.13 13.88
C THR A 88 -10.08 -15.58 13.41
N ARG A 89 -10.17 -15.83 12.09
CA ARG A 89 -10.40 -17.17 11.53
C ARG A 89 -9.13 -17.90 11.13
N MET A 90 -8.14 -17.18 10.59
CA MET A 90 -6.94 -17.76 9.95
C MET A 90 -5.62 -17.15 10.44
N GLY A 91 -5.66 -16.28 11.45
CA GLY A 91 -4.51 -15.56 11.97
C GLY A 91 -3.84 -14.66 10.93
N LEU A 92 -2.56 -14.39 11.14
CA LEU A 92 -1.74 -13.61 10.20
C LEU A 92 -1.59 -14.31 8.84
N THR A 93 -1.66 -15.65 8.81
CA THR A 93 -1.64 -16.40 7.56
C THR A 93 -2.81 -16.01 6.66
N GLY A 94 -4.01 -15.88 7.21
CA GLY A 94 -5.18 -15.41 6.48
C GLY A 94 -4.97 -14.02 5.88
N ILE A 95 -4.37 -13.10 6.64
CA ILE A 95 -4.07 -11.73 6.18
C ILE A 95 -3.13 -11.76 4.97
N VAL A 96 -2.03 -12.50 5.08
CA VAL A 96 -1.04 -12.62 4.00
C VAL A 96 -1.69 -13.20 2.74
N LEU A 97 -2.45 -14.29 2.87
CA LEU A 97 -3.13 -14.92 1.73
C LEU A 97 -4.19 -14.01 1.11
N PHE A 98 -4.94 -13.26 1.93
CA PHE A 98 -5.95 -12.33 1.45
C PHE A 98 -5.33 -11.16 0.66
N PHE A 99 -4.31 -10.49 1.19
CA PHE A 99 -3.64 -9.42 0.46
C PHE A 99 -2.89 -9.93 -0.76
N ALA A 100 -2.26 -11.12 -0.69
CA ALA A 100 -1.68 -11.78 -1.86
C ALA A 100 -2.73 -12.03 -2.96
N PHE A 101 -3.93 -12.47 -2.58
CA PHE A 101 -5.05 -12.64 -3.49
C PHE A 101 -5.49 -11.33 -4.14
N VAL A 102 -5.68 -10.26 -3.36
CA VAL A 102 -6.09 -8.95 -3.90
C VAL A 102 -5.03 -8.37 -4.83
N ILE A 103 -3.74 -8.50 -4.51
CA ILE A 103 -2.63 -8.07 -5.37
C ILE A 103 -2.63 -8.87 -6.68
N ALA A 104 -2.71 -10.21 -6.60
CA ALA A 104 -2.75 -11.08 -7.77
C ALA A 104 -3.97 -10.78 -8.66
N LEU A 105 -5.14 -10.55 -8.06
CA LEU A 105 -6.36 -10.17 -8.76
C LEU A 105 -6.21 -8.80 -9.44
N THR A 106 -5.58 -7.83 -8.77
CA THR A 106 -5.31 -6.49 -9.31
C THR A 106 -4.50 -6.58 -10.60
N PHE A 107 -3.38 -7.30 -10.59
CA PHE A 107 -2.52 -7.39 -11.78
C PHE A 107 -3.06 -8.31 -12.86
N SER A 108 -3.82 -9.36 -12.50
CA SER A 108 -4.56 -10.15 -13.47
C SER A 108 -5.62 -9.33 -14.20
N LEU A 109 -6.39 -8.52 -13.46
CA LEU A 109 -7.38 -7.59 -14.01
C LEU A 109 -6.69 -6.51 -14.86
N PHE A 110 -5.59 -5.94 -14.37
CA PHE A 110 -4.82 -4.96 -15.10
C PHE A 110 -4.31 -5.52 -16.44
N PHE A 111 -3.79 -6.75 -16.47
CA PHE A 111 -3.39 -7.39 -17.72
C PHE A 111 -4.58 -7.58 -18.69
N ARG A 112 -5.75 -7.98 -18.19
CA ARG A 112 -6.98 -8.09 -19.03
C ARG A 112 -7.37 -6.74 -19.62
N ILE A 113 -7.24 -5.66 -18.84
CA ILE A 113 -7.44 -4.29 -19.31
C ILE A 113 -6.41 -3.93 -20.38
N MET A 114 -5.13 -4.23 -20.17
CA MET A 114 -4.06 -4.00 -21.16
C MET A 114 -4.33 -4.73 -22.48
N LYS A 115 -4.76 -6.00 -22.42
CA LYS A 115 -5.16 -6.78 -23.60
C LYS A 115 -6.34 -6.15 -24.35
N SER A 116 -7.26 -5.51 -23.63
CA SER A 116 -8.43 -4.88 -24.24
C SER A 116 -8.07 -3.75 -25.21
N TYR A 117 -6.87 -3.16 -25.12
CA TYR A 117 -6.39 -2.13 -26.04
C TYR A 117 -5.96 -2.71 -27.41
N LYS A 118 -5.97 -4.05 -27.58
CA LYS A 118 -5.59 -4.75 -28.82
C LYS A 118 -4.17 -4.42 -29.31
N ALA A 119 -3.30 -4.07 -28.37
CA ALA A 119 -1.87 -3.92 -28.61
C ALA A 119 -1.19 -5.30 -28.71
N ASP A 120 0.06 -5.30 -29.16
CA ASP A 120 0.90 -6.49 -29.21
C ASP A 120 0.97 -7.24 -27.88
N MET A 121 0.80 -8.56 -27.95
CA MET A 121 0.74 -9.43 -26.77
C MET A 121 2.07 -9.48 -26.04
N LEU A 122 3.20 -9.55 -26.75
CA LEU A 122 4.52 -9.63 -26.12
C LEU A 122 4.89 -8.31 -25.44
N ILE A 123 4.60 -7.18 -26.07
CA ILE A 123 4.79 -5.86 -25.44
C ILE A 123 3.90 -5.75 -24.20
N SER A 124 2.65 -6.21 -24.27
CA SER A 124 1.72 -6.19 -23.13
C SER A 124 2.25 -7.03 -21.96
N VAL A 125 2.74 -8.24 -22.22
CA VAL A 125 3.34 -9.12 -21.20
C VAL A 125 4.58 -8.49 -20.58
N PHE A 126 5.49 -7.98 -21.40
CA PHE A 126 6.72 -7.34 -20.93
C PHE A 126 6.41 -6.13 -20.04
N LEU A 127 5.52 -5.25 -20.51
CA LEU A 127 5.19 -4.03 -19.79
C LEU A 127 4.45 -4.32 -18.48
N VAL A 128 3.50 -5.27 -18.48
CA VAL A 128 2.84 -5.67 -17.24
C VAL A 128 3.82 -6.31 -16.25
N SER A 129 4.79 -7.08 -16.72
CA SER A 129 5.86 -7.61 -15.85
C SER A 129 6.70 -6.49 -15.22
N LEU A 130 7.03 -5.45 -15.98
CA LEU A 130 7.70 -4.25 -15.45
C LEU A 130 6.83 -3.49 -14.44
N VAL A 131 5.53 -3.36 -14.71
CA VAL A 131 4.57 -2.72 -13.79
C VAL A 131 4.48 -3.50 -12.48
N ILE A 132 4.39 -4.82 -12.54
CA ILE A 132 4.38 -5.70 -11.36
C ILE A 132 5.67 -5.51 -10.56
N GLY A 133 6.84 -5.55 -11.21
CA GLY A 133 8.11 -5.29 -10.55
C GLY A 133 8.17 -3.91 -9.90
N THR A 134 7.69 -2.88 -10.60
CA THR A 134 7.67 -1.49 -10.13
C THR A 134 6.75 -1.30 -8.93
N ALA A 135 5.56 -1.87 -8.97
CA ALA A 135 4.59 -1.78 -7.89
C ALA A 135 4.98 -2.61 -6.65
N SER A 136 5.86 -3.60 -6.81
CA SER A 136 6.27 -4.50 -5.72
C SER A 136 7.03 -3.84 -4.58
N ILE A 137 7.55 -2.62 -4.79
CA ILE A 137 8.24 -1.82 -3.77
C ILE A 137 7.37 -1.52 -2.55
N HIS A 138 6.03 -1.48 -2.73
CA HIS A 138 5.06 -1.18 -1.69
C HIS A 138 4.00 -2.28 -1.54
N TRP A 139 4.38 -3.56 -1.73
CA TRP A 139 3.47 -4.67 -1.44
C TRP A 139 3.53 -5.06 0.03
N LEU A 140 2.75 -4.32 0.82
CA LEU A 140 2.57 -4.53 2.25
C LEU A 140 1.10 -4.93 2.52
N ALA A 141 0.84 -5.67 3.60
CA ALA A 141 -0.51 -6.08 4.02
C ALA A 141 -1.29 -4.92 4.66
N ARG A 142 -1.44 -3.84 3.90
CA ARG A 142 -2.04 -2.58 4.31
C ARG A 142 -3.20 -2.16 3.40
N PRO A 143 -4.09 -1.26 3.87
CA PRO A 143 -5.27 -0.85 3.12
C PRO A 143 -5.02 -0.17 1.76
N HIS A 144 -3.83 0.35 1.48
CA HIS A 144 -3.52 0.97 0.19
C HIS A 144 -3.63 -0.02 -0.99
N ILE A 145 -3.50 -1.32 -0.74
CA ILE A 145 -3.72 -2.37 -1.76
C ILE A 145 -5.14 -2.32 -2.32
N PHE A 146 -6.15 -2.01 -1.49
CA PHE A 146 -7.51 -1.79 -1.97
C PHE A 146 -7.61 -0.59 -2.90
N SER A 147 -6.87 0.49 -2.60
CA SER A 147 -6.81 1.65 -3.48
C SER A 147 -6.19 1.33 -4.82
N LEU A 148 -5.16 0.49 -4.85
CA LEU A 148 -4.54 0.04 -6.09
C LEU A 148 -5.56 -0.72 -6.97
N PHE A 149 -6.29 -1.66 -6.38
CA PHE A 149 -7.35 -2.42 -7.05
C PHE A 149 -8.46 -1.52 -7.60
N LEU A 150 -9.01 -0.64 -6.75
CA LEU A 150 -10.10 0.26 -7.13
C LEU A 150 -9.66 1.29 -8.16
N MET A 151 -8.42 1.77 -8.10
CA MET A 151 -7.87 2.69 -9.09
C MET A 151 -7.76 2.04 -10.47
N VAL A 152 -7.37 0.77 -10.58
CA VAL A 152 -7.33 0.05 -11.87
C VAL A 152 -8.71 0.05 -12.52
N ILE A 153 -9.76 -0.26 -11.74
CA ILE A 153 -11.15 -0.25 -12.22
C ILE A 153 -11.59 1.16 -12.59
N TRP A 154 -11.31 2.15 -11.72
CA TRP A 154 -11.67 3.55 -11.92
C TRP A 154 -11.07 4.11 -13.21
N TYR A 155 -9.76 3.94 -13.38
CA TYR A 155 -9.03 4.42 -14.55
C TYR A 155 -9.54 3.75 -15.83
N TYR A 156 -9.83 2.44 -15.78
CA TYR A 156 -10.40 1.75 -16.94
C TYR A 156 -11.80 2.25 -17.32
N ILE A 157 -12.67 2.56 -16.35
CA ILE A 157 -13.99 3.15 -16.64
C ILE A 157 -13.83 4.52 -17.32
N LEU A 158 -12.89 5.34 -16.87
CA LEU A 158 -12.59 6.63 -17.52
C LEU A 158 -12.03 6.45 -18.94
N ASP A 159 -11.14 5.48 -19.15
CA ASP A 159 -10.60 5.13 -20.49
C ASP A 159 -11.72 4.68 -21.45
N LEU A 160 -12.60 3.78 -20.99
CA LEU A 160 -13.75 3.30 -21.76
C LEU A 160 -14.66 4.44 -22.22
N TYR A 161 -14.93 5.39 -21.33
CA TYR A 161 -15.74 6.56 -21.63
C TYR A 161 -15.02 7.51 -22.60
N GLN A 162 -13.73 7.76 -22.37
CA GLN A 162 -12.97 8.75 -23.12
C GLN A 162 -12.61 8.29 -24.52
N TYR A 163 -12.16 7.05 -24.69
CA TYR A 163 -11.57 6.59 -25.96
C TYR A 163 -12.38 5.52 -26.67
N ARG A 164 -13.35 4.89 -25.99
CA ARG A 164 -14.13 3.77 -26.57
C ARG A 164 -15.62 4.02 -26.67
N GLY A 165 -16.10 5.19 -26.24
CA GLY A 165 -17.50 5.58 -26.32
C GLY A 165 -18.43 4.73 -25.45
N LYS A 166 -17.90 3.96 -24.48
CA LYS A 166 -18.70 3.14 -23.57
C LYS A 166 -18.89 3.87 -22.26
N ASN A 167 -20.14 4.20 -21.92
CA ASN A 167 -20.45 4.95 -20.71
C ASN A 167 -20.77 4.02 -19.52
N TYR A 168 -19.80 3.84 -18.64
CA TYR A 168 -19.93 3.12 -17.37
C TYR A 168 -19.72 4.04 -16.15
N LEU A 169 -19.81 5.37 -16.34
CA LEU A 169 -19.57 6.35 -15.28
C LEU A 169 -20.51 6.18 -14.08
N TYR A 170 -21.70 5.60 -14.29
CA TYR A 170 -22.69 5.34 -13.25
C TYR A 170 -22.21 4.34 -12.16
N PHE A 171 -21.13 3.59 -12.40
CA PHE A 171 -20.50 2.75 -11.37
C PHE A 171 -19.55 3.52 -10.43
N LEU A 172 -19.02 4.67 -10.85
CA LEU A 172 -18.07 5.47 -10.06
C LEU A 172 -18.63 5.89 -8.68
N PRO A 173 -19.90 6.29 -8.53
CA PRO A 173 -20.58 6.49 -7.25
C PRO A 173 -20.43 5.34 -6.26
N LEU A 174 -20.65 4.10 -6.72
CA LEU A 174 -20.54 2.92 -5.86
C LEU A 174 -19.08 2.63 -5.51
N LEU A 175 -18.17 2.79 -6.47
CA LEU A 175 -16.74 2.59 -6.23
C LEU A 175 -16.20 3.58 -5.19
N ILE A 176 -16.57 4.87 -5.26
CA ILE A 176 -16.05 5.86 -4.32
C ILE A 176 -16.62 5.67 -2.91
N LEU A 177 -17.87 5.21 -2.79
CA LEU A 177 -18.49 4.86 -1.50
C LEU A 177 -17.70 3.77 -0.77
N ILE A 178 -17.28 2.74 -1.52
CA ILE A 178 -16.47 1.65 -0.98
C ILE A 178 -15.05 2.17 -0.70
N TRP A 179 -14.47 2.93 -1.62
CA TRP A 179 -13.08 3.39 -1.53
C TRP A 179 -12.84 4.30 -0.31
N VAL A 180 -13.71 5.30 -0.10
CA VAL A 180 -13.56 6.29 0.99
C VAL A 180 -13.58 5.67 2.39
N ASN A 181 -14.22 4.50 2.53
CA ASN A 181 -14.26 3.76 3.79
C ASN A 181 -13.10 2.75 3.95
N LEU A 182 -12.45 2.35 2.84
CA LEU A 182 -11.32 1.42 2.85
C LEU A 182 -9.96 2.11 3.05
N HIS A 183 -9.66 3.18 2.32
CA HIS A 183 -8.34 3.82 2.38
C HIS A 183 -8.39 5.27 1.88
N GLN A 184 -7.57 6.15 2.47
CA GLN A 184 -7.51 7.59 2.17
C GLN A 184 -7.08 7.94 0.72
N GLY A 185 -6.51 6.97 0.01
CA GLY A 185 -6.09 7.08 -1.39
C GLY A 185 -7.22 7.36 -2.39
N PHE A 186 -8.49 7.39 -1.95
CA PHE A 186 -9.64 7.75 -2.78
C PHE A 186 -9.51 9.14 -3.44
N ILE A 187 -8.67 10.05 -2.91
CA ILE A 187 -8.39 11.35 -3.52
C ILE A 187 -7.84 11.21 -4.95
N ILE A 188 -7.12 10.13 -5.25
CA ILE A 188 -6.62 9.85 -6.60
C ILE A 188 -7.76 9.73 -7.62
N ALA A 189 -8.93 9.26 -7.20
CA ALA A 189 -10.13 9.20 -8.05
C ALA A 189 -10.55 10.61 -8.53
N PHE A 190 -10.50 11.60 -7.64
CA PHE A 190 -10.80 13.00 -7.98
C PHE A 190 -9.71 13.64 -8.83
N ILE A 191 -8.44 13.32 -8.61
CA ILE A 191 -7.33 13.76 -9.46
C ILE A 191 -7.53 13.22 -10.88
N LEU A 192 -7.81 11.93 -11.04
CA LEU A 192 -8.06 11.33 -12.35
C LEU A 192 -9.27 11.97 -13.04
N ASN A 193 -10.40 12.11 -12.35
CA ASN A 193 -11.58 12.79 -12.90
C ASN A 193 -11.26 14.23 -13.32
N GLY A 194 -10.50 14.97 -12.50
CA GLY A 194 -10.05 16.32 -12.78
C GLY A 194 -9.20 16.40 -14.05
N ILE A 195 -8.25 15.47 -14.24
CA ILE A 195 -7.41 15.42 -15.44
C ILE A 195 -8.24 15.16 -16.71
N TYR A 196 -9.17 14.20 -16.66
CA TYR A 196 -10.06 13.92 -17.80
C TYR A 196 -11.00 15.10 -18.08
N LEU A 197 -11.55 15.73 -17.04
CA LEU A 197 -12.41 16.90 -17.16
C LEU A 197 -11.66 18.08 -17.78
N LEU A 198 -10.48 18.42 -17.24
CA LEU A 198 -9.63 19.50 -17.76
C LEU A 198 -9.22 19.22 -19.21
N GLY A 199 -8.81 18.00 -19.54
CA GLY A 199 -8.42 17.67 -20.90
C GLY A 199 -9.59 17.75 -21.89
N ASN A 200 -10.81 17.34 -21.52
CA ASN A 200 -11.99 17.54 -22.36
C ASN A 200 -12.37 19.03 -22.49
N PHE A 201 -12.20 19.83 -21.43
CA PHE A 201 -12.42 21.27 -21.48
C PHE A 201 -11.41 21.98 -22.40
N VAL A 202 -10.13 21.64 -22.31
CA VAL A 202 -9.08 22.16 -23.21
C VAL A 202 -9.41 21.77 -24.66
N LYS A 203 -9.79 20.51 -24.93
CA LYS A 203 -10.21 20.10 -26.29
C LYS A 203 -11.43 20.87 -26.78
N PHE A 204 -12.39 21.18 -25.92
CA PHE A 204 -13.54 22.01 -26.28
C PHE A 204 -13.12 23.42 -26.73
N LEU A 205 -12.13 24.04 -26.06
CA LEU A 205 -11.64 25.37 -26.41
C LEU A 205 -10.90 25.39 -27.75
N PHE A 206 -10.03 24.41 -28.01
CA PHE A 206 -9.10 24.43 -29.13
C PHE A 206 -9.52 23.61 -30.36
N THR A 207 -10.62 22.84 -30.33
CA THR A 207 -11.09 22.04 -31.48
C THR A 207 -12.05 22.83 -32.39
N LYS A 208 -12.12 22.47 -33.69
CA LYS A 208 -13.08 23.02 -34.67
C LYS A 208 -14.54 22.77 -34.27
N LYS A 209 -15.48 23.59 -34.78
CA LYS A 209 -16.91 23.64 -34.36
C LYS A 209 -17.61 22.27 -34.27
N ASN A 210 -17.37 21.36 -35.21
CA ASN A 210 -18.10 20.09 -35.28
C ASN A 210 -17.84 19.14 -34.09
N ASP A 211 -16.62 19.14 -33.52
CA ASP A 211 -16.28 18.25 -32.40
C ASP A 211 -16.49 18.90 -31.03
N LYS A 212 -16.76 20.21 -30.97
CA LYS A 212 -16.98 20.92 -29.70
C LYS A 212 -18.12 20.32 -28.87
N VAL A 213 -19.19 19.90 -29.54
CA VAL A 213 -20.36 19.29 -28.90
C VAL A 213 -19.99 17.99 -28.18
N LEU A 214 -19.11 17.18 -28.77
CA LEU A 214 -18.64 15.94 -28.15
C LEU A 214 -17.87 16.24 -26.86
N TRP A 215 -16.89 17.15 -26.93
CA TRP A 215 -16.01 17.45 -25.81
C TRP A 215 -16.74 18.14 -24.65
N ILE A 216 -17.68 19.05 -24.93
CA ILE A 216 -18.48 19.69 -23.88
C ILE A 216 -19.45 18.70 -23.22
N ASN A 217 -20.04 17.77 -23.98
CA ASN A 217 -20.91 16.75 -23.40
C ASN A 217 -20.11 15.81 -22.49
N LYS A 218 -18.88 15.45 -22.88
CA LYS A 218 -17.96 14.70 -22.03
C LYS A 218 -17.60 15.45 -20.76
N ALA A 219 -17.23 16.73 -20.88
CA ALA A 219 -16.95 17.56 -19.73
C ALA A 219 -18.16 17.66 -18.79
N LYS A 220 -19.38 17.87 -19.30
CA LYS A 220 -20.61 17.91 -18.50
C LYS A 220 -20.89 16.60 -17.76
N SER A 221 -20.78 15.45 -18.44
CA SER A 221 -20.97 14.14 -17.78
C SER A 221 -19.92 13.90 -16.70
N LEU A 222 -18.65 14.25 -16.97
CA LEU A 222 -17.57 14.15 -15.99
C LEU A 222 -17.76 15.11 -14.81
N SER A 223 -18.23 16.34 -15.04
CA SER A 223 -18.58 17.29 -13.99
C SER A 223 -19.69 16.72 -13.11
N PHE A 224 -20.77 16.25 -13.74
CA PHE A 224 -21.94 15.72 -13.04
C PHE A 224 -21.56 14.51 -12.18
N ILE A 225 -20.83 13.54 -12.74
CA ILE A 225 -20.43 12.37 -11.97
C ILE A 225 -19.44 12.72 -10.86
N THR A 226 -18.56 13.70 -11.08
CA THR A 226 -17.62 14.16 -10.05
C THR A 226 -18.34 14.80 -8.87
N ILE A 227 -19.39 15.59 -9.13
CA ILE A 227 -20.22 16.17 -8.06
C ILE A 227 -20.93 15.06 -7.27
N ILE A 228 -21.51 14.06 -7.95
CA ILE A 228 -22.14 12.92 -7.28
C ILE A 228 -21.11 12.17 -6.43
N CYS A 229 -19.93 11.86 -6.98
CA CYS A 229 -18.87 11.19 -6.25
C CYS A 229 -18.37 12.01 -5.04
N LEU A 230 -18.33 13.34 -5.15
CA LEU A 230 -17.97 14.23 -4.05
C LEU A 230 -19.02 14.22 -2.94
N LEU A 231 -20.31 14.19 -3.28
CA LEU A 231 -21.38 14.06 -2.28
C LEU A 231 -21.34 12.69 -1.60
N ILE A 232 -21.09 11.63 -2.37
CA ILE A 232 -21.02 10.26 -1.84
C ILE A 232 -19.77 10.04 -1.00
N SER A 233 -18.65 10.70 -1.29
CA SER A 233 -17.45 10.58 -0.45
C SER A 233 -17.67 11.14 0.97
N LEU A 234 -18.71 11.95 1.20
CA LEU A 234 -19.13 12.39 2.53
C LEU A 234 -19.80 11.28 3.35
N VAL A 235 -20.19 10.16 2.72
CA VAL A 235 -20.81 9.00 3.38
C VAL A 235 -19.71 8.14 4.03
N ASN A 236 -19.15 8.70 5.10
CA ASN A 236 -18.16 8.07 5.97
C ASN A 236 -18.31 8.61 7.40
N PRO A 237 -17.73 7.96 8.43
CA PRO A 237 -17.92 8.35 9.83
C PRO A 237 -17.44 9.77 10.20
N TYR A 238 -16.57 10.38 9.38
CA TYR A 238 -15.94 11.68 9.63
C TYR A 238 -16.35 12.76 8.61
N GLY A 239 -17.22 12.43 7.65
CA GLY A 239 -17.74 13.34 6.64
C GLY A 239 -16.65 14.08 5.86
N TYR A 240 -16.75 15.40 5.82
CA TYR A 240 -15.83 16.27 5.07
C TYR A 240 -14.40 16.30 5.61
N ARG A 241 -14.17 15.88 6.86
CA ARG A 241 -12.83 15.91 7.47
C ARG A 241 -11.85 14.99 6.73
N LEU A 242 -12.32 13.88 6.16
CA LEU A 242 -11.49 13.00 5.33
C LEU A 242 -11.06 13.64 4.02
N LEU A 243 -11.84 14.57 3.47
CA LEU A 243 -11.45 15.30 2.25
C LEU A 243 -10.30 16.27 2.51
N ILE A 244 -10.26 16.85 3.72
CA ILE A 244 -9.25 17.85 4.10
C ILE A 244 -7.97 17.18 4.60
N LEU A 245 -8.09 16.01 5.25
CA LEU A 245 -6.99 15.34 5.95
C LEU A 245 -5.70 15.21 5.11
N PRO A 246 -5.72 14.73 3.85
CA PRO A 246 -4.48 14.58 3.09
C PRO A 246 -3.79 15.91 2.77
N PHE A 247 -4.55 16.99 2.60
CA PHE A 247 -3.97 18.34 2.42
C PHE A 247 -3.30 18.82 3.72
N THR A 248 -3.89 18.54 4.87
CA THR A 248 -3.28 18.83 6.17
C THR A 248 -1.98 18.04 6.37
N LEU A 249 -1.98 16.74 6.04
CA LEU A 249 -0.80 15.88 6.16
C LEU A 249 0.32 16.32 5.22
N MET A 250 0.01 16.61 3.95
CA MET A 250 1.00 17.08 2.97
C MET A 250 1.51 18.50 3.26
N SER A 251 0.76 19.31 4.00
CA SER A 251 1.22 20.63 4.44
C SER A 251 2.21 20.56 5.59
N SER A 252 2.25 19.43 6.32
CA SER A 252 3.19 19.22 7.41
C SER A 252 4.56 18.83 6.86
N LYS A 253 5.46 19.82 6.76
CA LYS A 253 6.87 19.60 6.39
C LYS A 253 7.49 18.50 7.25
N PHE A 254 7.20 18.48 8.54
CA PHE A 254 7.76 17.49 9.45
C PHE A 254 7.39 16.05 9.06
N VAL A 255 6.13 15.79 8.73
CA VAL A 255 5.68 14.45 8.31
C VAL A 255 6.36 14.05 6.99
N THR A 256 6.40 14.95 6.01
CA THR A 256 6.98 14.69 4.69
C THR A 256 8.49 14.43 4.72
N TYR A 257 9.25 15.05 5.63
CA TYR A 257 10.71 14.88 5.71
C TYR A 257 11.18 13.69 6.57
N ASN A 258 10.33 13.16 7.46
CA ASN A 258 10.78 12.18 8.46
C ASN A 258 10.22 10.77 8.27
N ILE A 259 9.23 10.60 7.41
CA ILE A 259 8.66 9.30 7.06
C ILE A 259 9.21 8.86 5.71
N SER A 260 9.86 7.69 5.68
CA SER A 260 10.59 7.17 4.52
C SER A 260 9.72 7.03 3.26
N GLU A 261 8.44 6.73 3.40
CA GLU A 261 7.50 6.56 2.27
C GLU A 261 7.24 7.87 1.50
N PHE A 262 7.41 9.02 2.15
CA PHE A 262 7.25 10.33 1.53
C PHE A 262 8.54 10.87 0.89
N LEU A 263 9.67 10.20 1.11
CA LEU A 263 10.94 10.58 0.48
C LEU A 263 10.96 10.19 -1.01
N SER A 264 11.78 10.92 -1.76
CA SER A 264 12.08 10.60 -3.16
C SER A 264 12.74 9.21 -3.29
N PRO A 265 12.49 8.48 -4.37
CA PRO A 265 13.13 7.19 -4.60
C PRO A 265 14.66 7.30 -4.68
N ASN A 266 15.34 6.32 -4.12
CA ASN A 266 16.80 6.23 -4.17
C ASN A 266 17.27 5.58 -5.48
N PHE A 267 17.70 6.40 -6.45
CA PHE A 267 18.18 5.93 -7.75
C PHE A 267 19.54 5.22 -7.71
N HIS A 268 20.24 5.21 -6.57
CA HIS A 268 21.45 4.41 -6.39
C HIS A 268 21.14 2.91 -6.17
N GLU A 269 19.90 2.60 -5.79
CA GLU A 269 19.43 1.22 -5.66
C GLU A 269 18.82 0.74 -6.97
N SER A 270 19.01 -0.55 -7.28
CA SER A 270 18.35 -1.16 -8.43
C SER A 270 16.85 -1.29 -8.17
N MET A 271 16.05 -0.41 -8.79
CA MET A 271 14.60 -0.39 -8.65
C MET A 271 13.93 -0.59 -10.01
N PRO A 272 12.95 -1.51 -10.16
CA PRO A 272 12.21 -1.67 -11.41
C PRO A 272 11.54 -0.39 -11.93
N PHE A 273 11.24 0.54 -11.02
CA PHE A 273 10.79 1.90 -11.33
C PHE A 273 11.70 2.63 -12.32
N THR A 274 13.04 2.54 -12.16
CA THR A 274 13.98 3.23 -13.04
C THR A 274 13.93 2.68 -14.46
N TYR A 275 13.81 1.36 -14.61
CA TYR A 275 13.65 0.71 -15.92
C TYR A 275 12.34 1.10 -16.60
N LEU A 276 11.23 1.16 -15.86
CA LEU A 276 9.95 1.61 -16.41
C LEU A 276 10.00 3.09 -16.82
N LEU A 277 10.60 3.93 -15.99
CA LEU A 277 10.81 5.36 -16.27
C LEU A 277 11.65 5.58 -17.53
N PHE A 278 12.80 4.90 -17.65
CA PHE A 278 13.63 5.00 -18.85
C PHE A 278 12.96 4.41 -20.08
N PHE A 279 12.24 3.30 -19.95
CA PHE A 279 11.47 2.73 -21.05
C PHE A 279 10.41 3.73 -21.54
N MET A 280 9.69 4.39 -20.64
CA MET A 280 8.74 5.45 -20.97
C MET A 280 9.42 6.61 -21.73
N ILE A 281 10.55 7.10 -21.24
CA ILE A 281 11.32 8.18 -21.87
C ILE A 281 11.76 7.78 -23.28
N ILE A 282 12.28 6.56 -23.46
CA ILE A 282 12.70 6.04 -24.78
C ILE A 282 11.50 6.00 -25.73
N ILE A 283 10.37 5.41 -25.31
CA ILE A 283 9.18 5.29 -26.17
C ILE A 283 8.66 6.66 -26.59
N PHE A 284 8.57 7.64 -25.68
CA PHE A 284 8.08 8.97 -26.03
C PHE A 284 9.09 9.80 -26.83
N SER A 285 10.39 9.63 -26.62
CA SER A 285 11.44 10.32 -27.38
C SER A 285 11.52 9.82 -28.82
N LEU A 286 11.24 8.53 -29.06
CA LEU A 286 11.24 7.91 -30.38
C LEU A 286 9.89 7.99 -31.09
N SER A 287 8.81 8.33 -30.38
CA SER A 287 7.48 8.41 -30.97
C SER A 287 7.37 9.63 -31.88
N LYS A 288 6.89 9.40 -33.10
CA LYS A 288 6.62 10.49 -34.07
C LYS A 288 5.26 11.17 -33.85
N VAL A 289 4.55 10.78 -32.79
CA VAL A 289 3.14 11.11 -32.59
C VAL A 289 3.02 11.84 -31.26
N GLY A 290 2.44 13.04 -31.30
CA GLY A 290 2.22 13.83 -30.09
C GLY A 290 1.27 13.13 -29.12
N LEU A 291 1.54 13.31 -27.83
CA LEU A 291 0.66 12.87 -26.75
C LEU A 291 -0.67 13.61 -26.79
N ASP A 292 -1.77 12.92 -26.51
CA ASP A 292 -3.04 13.58 -26.22
C ASP A 292 -2.90 14.44 -24.97
N ILE A 293 -3.61 15.57 -24.87
CA ILE A 293 -3.51 16.45 -23.69
C ILE A 293 -3.84 15.73 -22.38
N ILE A 294 -4.80 14.79 -22.38
CA ILE A 294 -5.15 14.00 -21.19
C ILE A 294 -3.97 13.07 -20.83
N GLU A 295 -3.41 12.40 -21.84
CA GLU A 295 -2.27 11.48 -21.66
C GLU A 295 -1.02 12.23 -21.18
N LEU A 296 -0.76 13.41 -21.73
CA LEU A 296 0.35 14.27 -21.32
C LEU A 296 0.21 14.67 -19.85
N VAL A 297 -0.96 15.17 -19.44
CA VAL A 297 -1.18 15.58 -18.04
C VAL A 297 -1.11 14.37 -17.11
N LEU A 298 -1.67 13.21 -17.48
CA LEU A 298 -1.54 11.97 -16.70
C LEU A 298 -0.06 11.58 -16.50
N ILE A 299 0.73 11.54 -17.57
CA ILE A 299 2.14 11.18 -17.50
C ILE A 299 2.91 12.18 -16.64
N VAL A 300 2.77 13.48 -16.91
CA VAL A 300 3.52 14.53 -16.20
C VAL A 300 3.17 14.53 -14.72
N SER A 301 1.88 14.52 -14.37
CA SER A 301 1.42 14.56 -12.97
C SER A 301 1.86 13.34 -12.19
N PHE A 302 1.65 12.12 -12.70
CA PHE A 302 2.01 10.90 -11.97
C PHE A 302 3.53 10.65 -11.96
N THR A 303 4.26 11.08 -12.98
CA THR A 303 5.74 11.05 -12.95
C THR A 303 6.26 11.99 -11.88
N TYR A 304 5.76 13.23 -11.82
CA TYR A 304 6.12 14.17 -10.76
C TYR A 304 5.84 13.61 -9.37
N MET A 305 4.65 13.04 -9.16
CA MET A 305 4.28 12.43 -7.87
C MET A 305 5.22 11.27 -7.50
N ALA A 306 5.55 10.37 -8.44
CA ALA A 306 6.43 9.22 -8.19
C ALA A 306 7.90 9.61 -7.97
N LEU A 307 8.38 10.69 -8.62
CA LEU A 307 9.71 11.25 -8.37
C LEU A 307 9.77 12.00 -7.04
N HIS A 308 8.65 12.60 -6.62
CA HIS A 308 8.58 13.32 -5.36
C HIS A 308 8.48 12.38 -4.16
N SER A 309 7.67 11.31 -4.25
CA SER A 309 7.49 10.34 -3.17
C SER A 309 7.38 8.91 -3.70
N ALA A 310 8.15 7.99 -3.10
CA ALA A 310 8.15 6.58 -3.43
C ALA A 310 6.76 5.92 -3.32
N ARG A 311 5.91 6.42 -2.42
CA ARG A 311 4.52 5.96 -2.23
C ARG A 311 3.67 6.04 -3.50
N PHE A 312 3.97 6.95 -4.42
CA PHE A 312 3.20 7.12 -5.67
C PHE A 312 3.73 6.29 -6.85
N ILE A 313 4.85 5.57 -6.69
CA ILE A 313 5.44 4.72 -7.74
C ILE A 313 4.45 3.67 -8.28
N PRO A 314 3.70 2.91 -7.44
CA PRO A 314 2.72 1.95 -7.94
C PRO A 314 1.61 2.61 -8.78
N LEU A 315 1.20 3.84 -8.41
CA LEU A 315 0.16 4.56 -9.17
C LEU A 315 0.69 5.00 -10.53
N PHE A 316 1.91 5.56 -10.56
CA PHE A 316 2.60 5.89 -11.81
C PHE A 316 2.69 4.68 -12.74
N ALA A 317 3.08 3.51 -12.22
CA ALA A 317 3.23 2.31 -13.04
C ALA A 317 1.92 1.90 -13.74
N ILE A 318 0.80 1.96 -13.03
CA ILE A 318 -0.51 1.59 -13.57
C ILE A 318 -1.05 2.63 -14.55
N ILE A 319 -0.87 3.93 -14.26
CA ILE A 319 -1.39 5.01 -15.11
C ILE A 319 -0.58 5.16 -16.40
N SER A 320 0.76 5.11 -16.30
CA SER A 320 1.65 5.29 -17.46
C SER A 320 1.62 4.11 -18.42
N ALA A 321 1.44 2.88 -17.93
CA ALA A 321 1.59 1.70 -18.75
C ALA A 321 0.61 1.58 -19.94
N PRO A 322 -0.71 1.84 -19.84
CA PRO A 322 -1.58 1.82 -21.01
C PRO A 322 -1.18 2.87 -22.07
N ILE A 323 -0.66 4.02 -21.61
CA ILE A 323 -0.17 5.08 -22.50
C ILE A 323 1.09 4.58 -23.20
N ILE A 324 2.10 4.13 -22.45
CA ILE A 324 3.33 3.55 -23.01
C ILE A 324 3.02 2.44 -24.01
N LEU A 325 2.09 1.53 -23.68
CA LEU A 325 1.69 0.43 -24.55
C LEU A 325 1.11 0.92 -25.88
N LYS A 326 0.24 1.93 -25.86
CA LYS A 326 -0.36 2.52 -27.06
C LYS A 326 0.71 3.06 -28.02
N TYR A 327 1.69 3.79 -27.50
CA TYR A 327 2.76 4.38 -28.33
C TYR A 327 3.78 3.33 -28.78
N ALA A 328 4.14 2.39 -27.92
CA ALA A 328 5.02 1.27 -28.25
C ALA A 328 4.41 0.39 -29.36
N ASP A 329 3.12 0.06 -29.27
CA ASP A 329 2.40 -0.71 -30.30
C ASP A 329 2.38 0.02 -31.64
N LYS A 330 2.10 1.33 -31.62
CA LYS A 330 2.10 2.14 -32.84
C LYS A 330 3.48 2.15 -33.52
N MET A 331 4.55 2.36 -32.74
CA MET A 331 5.92 2.31 -33.25
C MET A 331 6.25 0.93 -33.85
N MET A 332 5.83 -0.15 -33.19
CA MET A 332 6.07 -1.51 -33.67
C MET A 332 5.29 -1.85 -34.94
N ARG A 333 4.10 -1.26 -35.15
CA ARG A 333 3.34 -1.40 -36.41
C ARG A 333 3.99 -0.66 -37.57
N GLU A 334 4.55 0.52 -37.32
CA GLU A 334 5.19 1.36 -38.34
C GLU A 334 6.60 0.90 -38.72
N SER A 335 7.27 0.22 -37.79
CA SER A 335 8.64 -0.28 -37.97
C SER A 335 8.66 -1.56 -38.82
N ARG A 336 9.72 -1.74 -39.62
CA ARG A 336 9.96 -2.92 -40.45
C ARG A 336 11.32 -3.53 -40.11
N GLY A 337 11.42 -4.86 -40.07
CA GLY A 337 12.69 -5.55 -39.86
C GLY A 337 12.50 -6.98 -39.37
N LYS A 338 13.50 -7.83 -39.59
CA LYS A 338 13.45 -9.28 -39.26
C LYS A 338 13.10 -9.55 -37.79
N ILE A 339 13.61 -8.74 -36.87
CA ILE A 339 13.32 -8.87 -35.43
C ILE A 339 11.86 -8.50 -35.12
N ILE A 340 11.34 -7.43 -35.72
CA ILE A 340 9.96 -6.97 -35.52
C ILE A 340 8.98 -8.00 -36.09
N ASP A 341 9.27 -8.56 -37.26
CA ASP A 341 8.46 -9.60 -37.88
C ASP A 341 8.46 -10.88 -37.03
N PHE A 342 9.63 -11.26 -36.49
CA PHE A 342 9.74 -12.37 -35.55
C PHE A 342 8.87 -12.16 -34.30
N VAL A 343 8.95 -11.00 -33.65
CA VAL A 343 8.13 -10.63 -32.48
C VAL A 343 6.64 -10.68 -32.84
N ARG A 344 6.24 -10.11 -33.97
CA ARG A 344 4.85 -10.06 -34.43
C ARG A 344 4.25 -11.46 -34.69
N ILE A 345 5.01 -12.36 -35.32
CA ILE A 345 4.59 -13.75 -35.56
C ILE A 345 4.38 -14.46 -34.23
N ARG A 346 5.33 -14.35 -33.30
CA ARG A 346 5.24 -15.00 -31.98
C ARG A 346 4.10 -14.43 -31.14
N SER A 347 3.94 -13.10 -31.14
CA SER A 347 2.84 -12.41 -30.48
C SER A 347 1.48 -12.90 -30.98
N LYS A 348 1.28 -13.03 -32.30
CA LYS A 348 0.04 -13.55 -32.89
C LYS A 348 -0.24 -15.00 -32.50
N ASN A 349 0.79 -15.84 -32.46
CA ASN A 349 0.64 -17.23 -32.01
C ASN A 349 0.19 -17.29 -30.55
N ILE A 350 0.80 -16.49 -29.68
CA ILE A 350 0.45 -16.38 -28.27
C ILE A 350 -0.97 -15.84 -28.10
N GLU A 351 -1.35 -14.79 -28.84
CA GLU A 351 -2.69 -14.22 -28.82
C GLU A 351 -3.77 -15.23 -29.25
N THR A 352 -3.46 -16.08 -30.24
CA THR A 352 -4.36 -17.13 -30.72
C THR A 352 -4.59 -18.21 -29.65
N ILE A 353 -3.54 -18.60 -28.92
CA ILE A 353 -3.63 -19.55 -27.80
C ILE A 353 -4.39 -18.90 -26.62
N ASP A 354 -4.05 -17.66 -26.28
CA ASP A 354 -4.65 -16.97 -25.14
C ASP A 354 -6.13 -16.60 -25.37
N SER A 355 -6.54 -16.34 -26.62
CA SER A 355 -7.94 -16.13 -26.98
C SER A 355 -8.77 -17.41 -27.03
N SER A 356 -8.13 -18.58 -27.17
CA SER A 356 -8.82 -19.88 -27.09
C SER A 356 -8.95 -20.37 -25.64
N SER A 357 -8.16 -19.84 -24.71
CA SER A 357 -8.29 -20.09 -23.27
C SER A 357 -9.65 -19.61 -22.75
N ARG A 358 -10.37 -20.52 -22.10
CA ARG A 358 -11.69 -20.25 -21.48
C ARG A 358 -11.78 -20.68 -20.03
N GLY A 359 -10.74 -21.31 -19.49
CA GLY A 359 -10.79 -21.92 -18.16
C GLY A 359 -10.02 -21.14 -17.10
N HIS A 360 -10.71 -20.78 -16.02
CA HIS A 360 -10.09 -20.27 -14.79
C HIS A 360 -9.77 -21.40 -13.80
N ILE A 361 -9.64 -22.63 -14.29
CA ILE A 361 -9.48 -23.82 -13.44
C ILE A 361 -8.16 -23.75 -12.68
N TRP A 362 -7.07 -23.31 -13.31
CA TRP A 362 -5.75 -23.25 -12.68
C TRP A 362 -5.65 -22.22 -11.54
N PRO A 363 -6.07 -20.95 -11.70
CA PRO A 363 -6.15 -20.01 -10.58
C PRO A 363 -6.96 -20.52 -9.40
N VAL A 364 -8.12 -21.13 -9.69
CA VAL A 364 -9.01 -21.69 -8.65
C VAL A 364 -8.36 -22.88 -7.95
N LEU A 365 -7.75 -23.80 -8.71
CA LEU A 365 -7.02 -24.93 -8.16
C LEU A 365 -5.83 -24.46 -7.31
N THR A 366 -5.05 -23.49 -7.78
CA THR A 366 -3.94 -22.91 -7.01
C THR A 366 -4.45 -22.30 -5.69
N LEU A 367 -5.56 -21.56 -5.73
CA LEU A 367 -6.18 -21.00 -4.53
C LEU A 367 -6.60 -22.10 -3.55
N ILE A 368 -7.30 -23.14 -4.03
CA ILE A 368 -7.75 -24.27 -3.21
C ILE A 368 -6.55 -25.03 -2.62
N ILE A 369 -5.50 -25.27 -3.40
CA ILE A 369 -4.30 -25.96 -2.94
C ILE A 369 -3.62 -25.16 -1.82
N ILE A 370 -3.37 -23.86 -2.03
CA ILE A 370 -2.71 -23.02 -1.02
C ILE A 370 -3.54 -22.90 0.25
N LEU A 371 -4.86 -22.70 0.13
CA LEU A 371 -5.76 -22.69 1.28
C LEU A 371 -5.72 -24.03 2.01
N SER A 372 -5.77 -25.15 1.30
CA SER A 372 -5.70 -26.49 1.90
C SER A 372 -4.37 -26.75 2.62
N ILE A 373 -3.25 -26.33 2.03
CA ILE A 373 -1.91 -26.42 2.66
C ILE A 373 -1.85 -25.55 3.92
N SER A 374 -2.43 -24.35 3.88
CA SER A 374 -2.52 -23.45 5.02
C SER A 374 -3.38 -24.00 6.14
N PHE A 375 -4.56 -24.56 5.84
CA PHE A 375 -5.43 -25.21 6.84
C PHE A 375 -4.77 -26.42 7.51
N ASN A 376 -3.90 -27.13 6.79
CA ASN A 376 -3.09 -28.22 7.34
C ASN A 376 -1.85 -27.73 8.15
N GLY A 377 -1.70 -26.42 8.36
CA GLY A 377 -0.62 -25.82 9.15
C GLY A 377 0.76 -25.85 8.50
N LYS A 378 0.89 -26.32 7.26
CA LYS A 378 2.19 -26.39 6.56
C LYS A 378 2.69 -25.02 6.11
N ILE A 379 1.77 -24.09 5.83
CA ILE A 379 2.08 -22.67 5.62
C ILE A 379 1.49 -21.92 6.80
N SER A 380 2.36 -21.32 7.60
CA SER A 380 2.00 -20.45 8.71
C SER A 380 2.88 -19.22 8.68
N TYR A 381 2.27 -18.06 8.93
CA TYR A 381 2.96 -16.78 8.94
C TYR A 381 2.86 -16.12 10.32
N SER A 382 3.98 -15.58 10.76
CA SER A 382 4.11 -14.75 11.94
C SER A 382 4.98 -13.54 11.61
N PHE A 383 4.94 -12.52 12.46
CA PHE A 383 5.92 -11.45 12.41
C PHE A 383 7.35 -12.01 12.54
N ASP A 384 8.28 -11.45 11.77
CA ASP A 384 9.68 -11.90 11.77
C ASP A 384 10.35 -11.50 13.08
N SER A 385 10.78 -12.48 13.88
CA SER A 385 11.46 -12.27 15.16
C SER A 385 12.85 -11.66 15.03
N LYS A 386 13.38 -11.54 13.80
CA LYS A 386 14.63 -10.82 13.51
C LYS A 386 14.44 -9.32 13.32
N ILE A 387 13.20 -8.86 13.16
CA ILE A 387 12.87 -7.46 12.89
C ILE A 387 11.97 -6.91 14.00
N LYS A 388 11.01 -7.71 14.48
CA LYS A 388 10.04 -7.32 15.50
C LYS A 388 10.44 -7.84 16.89
N PRO A 389 10.06 -7.13 17.98
CA PRO A 389 10.48 -7.44 19.35
C PRO A 389 9.68 -8.61 19.95
N VAL A 390 9.71 -9.77 19.30
CA VAL A 390 8.91 -10.96 19.67
C VAL A 390 9.35 -11.51 21.03
N GLU A 391 10.65 -11.72 21.23
CA GLU A 391 11.19 -12.28 22.48
C GLU A 391 11.11 -11.25 23.63
N ALA A 392 11.46 -9.98 23.36
CA ALA A 392 11.22 -8.87 24.29
C ALA A 392 9.75 -8.78 24.75
N SER A 393 8.77 -9.02 23.86
CA SER A 393 7.35 -8.99 24.24
C SER A 393 6.94 -10.20 25.11
N LYS A 394 7.56 -11.36 24.93
CA LYS A 394 7.38 -12.50 25.85
C LYS A 394 7.89 -12.17 27.25
N PHE A 395 9.08 -11.54 27.33
CA PHE A 395 9.65 -11.05 28.58
C PHE A 395 8.74 -10.00 29.27
N LEU A 396 8.23 -9.02 28.53
CA LEU A 396 7.29 -8.02 29.07
C LEU A 396 5.99 -8.66 29.58
N ASN A 397 5.55 -9.74 28.95
CA ASN A 397 4.35 -10.45 29.38
C ASN A 397 4.55 -11.24 30.67
N SER A 398 5.74 -11.81 30.91
CA SER A 398 6.08 -12.52 32.14
C SER A 398 6.32 -11.57 33.32
N GLU A 399 7.11 -10.50 33.12
CA GLU A 399 7.55 -9.61 34.20
C GLU A 399 6.50 -8.55 34.59
N LYS A 400 5.57 -8.19 33.69
CA LYS A 400 4.48 -7.22 33.93
C LYS A 400 4.98 -5.87 34.47
N LEU A 401 5.84 -5.20 33.70
CA LEU A 401 6.28 -3.84 33.99
C LEU A 401 5.08 -2.88 34.15
N ALA A 402 5.22 -1.90 35.02
CA ALA A 402 4.21 -0.88 35.27
C ALA A 402 4.67 0.49 34.74
N GLY A 403 3.70 1.38 34.54
CA GLY A 403 3.95 2.76 34.12
C GLY A 403 4.06 2.96 32.60
N ASN A 404 4.36 4.20 32.22
CA ASN A 404 4.32 4.63 30.82
C ASN A 404 5.57 4.19 30.06
N THR A 405 5.38 3.76 28.81
CA THR A 405 6.46 3.30 27.94
C THR A 405 6.90 4.39 26.97
N PHE A 406 8.18 4.41 26.63
CA PHE A 406 8.64 4.98 25.37
C PHE A 406 9.10 3.85 24.46
N ASN A 407 8.48 3.70 23.29
CA ASN A 407 8.77 2.63 22.36
C ASN A 407 9.31 3.16 21.04
N ASP A 408 10.16 2.38 20.37
CA ASP A 408 10.48 2.59 18.97
C ASP A 408 9.22 2.51 18.10
N ALA A 409 9.10 3.40 17.12
CA ALA A 409 7.94 3.50 16.24
C ALA A 409 7.71 2.21 15.44
N GLU A 410 8.77 1.52 15.01
CA GLU A 410 8.62 0.25 14.26
C GLU A 410 8.16 -0.91 15.15
N PHE A 411 8.38 -0.79 16.46
CA PHE A 411 7.95 -1.76 17.47
C PHE A 411 6.52 -1.49 17.96
N GLY A 412 6.04 -0.24 17.86
CA GLY A 412 4.74 0.18 18.38
C GLY A 412 3.57 -0.67 17.86
N ASP A 413 3.58 -0.99 16.58
CA ASP A 413 2.58 -1.85 15.94
C ASP A 413 2.56 -3.27 16.50
N TYR A 414 3.73 -3.87 16.67
CA TYR A 414 3.84 -5.20 17.22
C TYR A 414 3.41 -5.23 18.70
N ILE A 415 3.75 -4.18 19.46
CA ILE A 415 3.31 -4.02 20.86
C ILE A 415 1.79 -3.90 20.92
N ILE A 416 1.17 -3.08 20.06
CA ILE A 416 -0.29 -2.97 19.96
C ILE A 416 -0.89 -4.34 19.63
N TYR A 417 -0.37 -5.00 18.60
CA TYR A 417 -0.86 -6.29 18.16
C TYR A 417 -0.76 -7.37 19.23
N SER A 418 0.38 -7.49 19.92
CA SER A 418 0.63 -8.61 20.83
C SER A 418 0.17 -8.36 22.27
N MET A 419 0.05 -7.09 22.69
CA MET A 419 -0.06 -6.74 24.11
C MET A 419 -1.13 -5.70 24.45
N TRP A 420 -1.81 -5.08 23.48
CA TRP A 420 -2.95 -4.22 23.80
C TRP A 420 -4.14 -5.05 24.33
N PRO A 421 -4.88 -4.58 25.36
CA PRO A 421 -4.82 -3.27 26.02
C PRO A 421 -3.88 -3.19 27.26
N LYS A 422 -3.16 -4.26 27.59
CA LYS A 422 -2.32 -4.34 28.79
C LYS A 422 -1.18 -3.32 28.78
N TYR A 423 -0.51 -3.16 27.63
CA TYR A 423 0.48 -2.12 27.42
C TYR A 423 -0.01 -1.11 26.39
N LYS A 424 0.19 0.17 26.70
CA LYS A 424 -0.11 1.30 25.83
C LYS A 424 1.19 1.90 25.33
N VAL A 425 1.20 2.38 24.09
CA VAL A 425 2.43 2.86 23.41
C VAL A 425 2.60 4.37 23.53
N PHE A 426 3.84 4.85 23.34
CA PHE A 426 4.12 6.27 23.15
C PHE A 426 3.75 6.73 21.74
N ILE A 427 4.13 5.91 20.75
CA ILE A 427 3.95 6.15 19.31
C ILE A 427 3.73 4.84 18.54
N CYS A 428 3.08 4.95 17.37
CA CYS A 428 2.86 3.96 16.33
C CYS A 428 2.80 4.75 15.01
N ALA A 429 3.35 4.21 13.92
CA ALA A 429 3.79 4.97 12.74
C ALA A 429 2.73 5.88 12.09
N GLU A 430 1.44 5.60 12.25
CA GLU A 430 0.37 6.35 11.58
C GLU A 430 -0.51 7.22 12.51
N ILE A 431 -0.28 7.23 13.83
CA ILE A 431 -1.35 7.57 14.80
C ILE A 431 -1.22 8.94 15.50
N TYR A 432 -0.24 9.80 15.18
CA TYR A 432 0.10 10.92 16.08
C TYR A 432 0.17 12.30 15.43
N SER A 433 -0.12 13.33 16.25
CA SER A 433 0.00 14.73 15.86
C SER A 433 1.45 15.11 15.54
N GLU A 434 1.62 16.17 14.75
CA GLU A 434 2.94 16.68 14.41
C GLU A 434 3.80 17.00 15.64
N ASP A 435 3.21 17.57 16.69
CA ASP A 435 3.92 17.91 17.92
C ASP A 435 4.43 16.66 18.65
N ARG A 436 3.62 15.60 18.69
CA ARG A 436 4.00 14.32 19.28
C ARG A 436 5.11 13.65 18.49
N LEU A 437 5.06 13.73 17.16
CA LEU A 437 6.13 13.26 16.30
C LEU A 437 7.43 14.03 16.55
N LYS A 438 7.38 15.36 16.66
CA LYS A 438 8.56 16.18 17.01
C LYS A 438 9.19 15.76 18.34
N GLU A 439 8.37 15.56 19.36
CA GLU A 439 8.84 15.08 20.66
C GLU A 439 9.45 13.68 20.59
N TYR A 440 8.85 12.77 19.82
CA TYR A 440 9.41 11.44 19.57
C TYR A 440 10.81 11.53 18.92
N TYR A 441 10.93 12.29 17.83
CA TYR A 441 12.22 12.43 17.15
C TYR A 441 13.25 13.19 17.98
N ARG A 442 12.83 14.15 18.81
CA ARG A 442 13.73 14.81 19.78
C ARG A 442 14.40 13.79 20.69
N VAL A 443 13.63 12.81 21.19
CA VAL A 443 14.17 11.70 21.98
C VAL A 443 15.05 10.77 21.15
N LYS A 444 14.55 10.30 20.00
CA LYS A 444 15.28 9.35 19.15
C LYS A 444 16.60 9.89 18.59
N ARG A 445 16.68 11.20 18.33
CA ARG A 445 17.86 11.88 17.79
C ARG A 445 18.75 12.47 18.87
N ILE A 446 18.35 12.35 20.15
CA ILE A 446 19.11 12.90 21.28
C ILE A 446 19.31 14.41 21.10
N GLU A 447 18.28 15.10 20.64
CA GLU A 447 18.28 16.55 20.50
C GLU A 447 18.27 17.22 21.90
N PRO A 448 18.65 18.50 22.03
CA PRO A 448 18.54 19.22 23.29
C PRO A 448 17.16 19.05 23.95
N GLU A 449 17.14 18.92 25.27
CA GLU A 449 15.93 18.68 26.09
C GLU A 449 15.21 17.34 25.85
N TRP A 450 15.83 16.36 25.21
CA TRP A 450 15.21 15.04 25.03
C TRP A 450 14.73 14.40 26.35
N ASN A 451 15.51 14.53 27.43
CA ASN A 451 15.15 13.95 28.73
C ASN A 451 13.91 14.63 29.34
N ALA A 452 13.71 15.92 29.06
CA ALA A 452 12.52 16.65 29.52
C ALA A 452 11.23 16.10 28.89
N VAL A 453 11.31 15.52 27.68
CA VAL A 453 10.17 14.82 27.06
C VAL A 453 9.83 13.55 27.85
N LEU A 454 10.84 12.77 28.25
CA LEU A 454 10.61 11.56 29.06
C LEU A 454 10.01 11.91 30.43
N ASP A 455 10.46 13.01 31.03
CA ASP A 455 9.91 13.53 32.29
C ASP A 455 8.47 14.01 32.12
N LYS A 456 8.18 14.79 31.07
CA LYS A 456 6.85 15.30 30.74
C LYS A 456 5.79 14.19 30.67
N TYR A 457 6.15 13.03 30.13
CA TYR A 457 5.24 11.89 29.98
C TYR A 457 5.36 10.84 31.08
N ASN A 458 6.16 11.11 32.12
CA ASN A 458 6.44 10.20 33.22
C ASN A 458 6.83 8.80 32.70
N ILE A 459 7.80 8.72 31.79
CA ILE A 459 8.23 7.46 31.20
C ILE A 459 8.97 6.62 32.25
N ASN A 460 8.46 5.42 32.50
CA ASN A 460 9.01 4.47 33.48
C ASN A 460 9.96 3.46 32.84
N TRP A 461 9.72 3.11 31.58
CA TRP A 461 10.52 2.13 30.86
C TRP A 461 10.55 2.42 29.36
N ILE A 462 11.61 1.96 28.71
CA ILE A 462 11.90 2.21 27.30
C ILE A 462 12.11 0.86 26.62
N ILE A 463 11.52 0.68 25.44
CA ILE A 463 11.84 -0.42 24.53
C ILE A 463 12.28 0.13 23.19
N ASP A 464 13.53 -0.12 22.81
CA ASP A 464 14.13 0.39 21.58
C ASP A 464 15.00 -0.69 20.92
N LYS A 465 15.35 -0.48 19.65
CA LYS A 465 16.33 -1.30 18.93
C LYS A 465 17.64 -1.33 19.71
N LYS A 466 18.25 -2.51 19.83
CA LYS A 466 19.45 -2.70 20.66
C LYS A 466 20.60 -1.76 20.23
N ASP A 467 20.77 -1.56 18.92
CA ASP A 467 21.87 -0.79 18.31
C ASP A 467 21.48 0.68 18.03
N SER A 468 20.37 1.16 18.60
CA SER A 468 19.97 2.56 18.41
C SER A 468 20.87 3.51 19.21
N ALA A 469 21.04 4.74 18.73
CA ALA A 469 21.77 5.78 19.44
C ALA A 469 21.21 6.02 20.86
N LEU A 470 19.89 5.93 21.02
CA LEU A 470 19.22 6.04 22.33
C LEU A 470 19.64 4.89 23.25
N SER A 471 19.58 3.63 22.79
CA SER A 471 20.00 2.47 23.57
C SER A 471 21.46 2.56 24.01
N THR A 472 22.36 2.98 23.11
CA THR A 472 23.78 3.18 23.44
C THR A 472 23.96 4.23 24.53
N LEU A 473 23.28 5.37 24.44
CA LEU A 473 23.34 6.41 25.45
C LEU A 473 22.79 5.95 26.80
N LEU A 474 21.69 5.19 26.81
CA LEU A 474 21.05 4.72 28.05
C LEU A 474 21.92 3.73 28.83
N LEU A 475 22.84 3.01 28.16
CA LEU A 475 23.81 2.13 28.83
C LEU A 475 24.83 2.90 29.68
N GLU A 476 25.19 4.13 29.29
CA GLU A 476 26.16 4.96 30.01
C GLU A 476 25.53 5.78 31.15
N ARG A 477 24.19 5.83 31.18
CA ARG A 477 23.42 6.66 32.11
C ARG A 477 23.13 5.94 33.43
N LYS A 478 23.21 6.67 34.56
CA LYS A 478 22.94 6.13 35.92
C LYS A 478 21.45 6.09 36.29
N ASP A 479 20.66 6.93 35.63
CA ASP A 479 19.21 7.08 35.80
C ASP A 479 18.40 6.04 35.02
N TRP A 480 19.05 5.20 34.22
CA TRP A 480 18.44 4.09 33.49
C TRP A 480 19.22 2.80 33.74
N LYS A 481 18.51 1.67 33.73
CA LYS A 481 19.09 0.34 33.88
C LYS A 481 18.49 -0.62 32.86
N ILE A 482 19.37 -1.33 32.16
CA ILE A 482 18.95 -2.38 31.24
C ILE A 482 18.48 -3.60 32.03
N ILE A 483 17.34 -4.17 31.63
CA ILE A 483 16.78 -5.39 32.25
C ILE A 483 16.60 -6.53 31.26
N TYR A 484 16.70 -6.23 29.96
CA TYR A 484 16.59 -7.21 28.89
C TYR A 484 17.31 -6.71 27.63
N VAL A 485 17.98 -7.63 26.93
CA VAL A 485 18.55 -7.41 25.61
C VAL A 485 18.49 -8.69 24.80
N ASP A 486 18.08 -8.60 23.53
CA ASP A 486 18.18 -9.67 22.54
C ASP A 486 18.83 -9.15 21.24
N LYS A 487 18.72 -9.92 20.15
CA LYS A 487 19.30 -9.56 18.84
C LYS A 487 18.60 -8.37 18.16
N VAL A 488 17.44 -7.95 18.64
CA VAL A 488 16.56 -6.95 18.03
C VAL A 488 16.31 -5.76 18.97
N ALA A 489 15.97 -6.00 20.22
CA ALA A 489 15.47 -5.02 21.16
C ALA A 489 16.23 -5.02 22.49
N ALA A 490 16.25 -3.86 23.12
CA ALA A 490 16.71 -3.65 24.50
C ALA A 490 15.58 -2.99 25.31
N ILE A 491 15.43 -3.42 26.56
CA ILE A 491 14.46 -2.83 27.51
C ILE A 491 15.22 -2.20 28.67
N PHE A 492 14.93 -0.93 28.90
CA PHE A 492 15.47 -0.15 29.99
C PHE A 492 14.36 0.26 30.94
N VAL A 493 14.66 0.27 32.24
CA VAL A 493 13.78 0.83 33.27
C VAL A 493 14.45 2.03 33.91
N ARG A 494 13.64 3.02 34.26
CA ARG A 494 14.09 4.22 34.97
C ARG A 494 14.51 3.83 36.39
N ASN A 495 15.62 4.38 36.87
CA ASN A 495 16.11 4.15 38.22
C ASN A 495 15.26 4.92 39.24
N MET A 496 14.16 4.31 39.65
CA MET A 496 13.16 4.84 40.58
C MET A 496 12.68 3.74 41.54
N PRO A 497 12.14 4.09 42.72
CA PRO A 497 11.70 3.11 43.74
C PRO A 497 10.76 2.04 43.19
N GLU A 498 9.86 2.40 42.28
CA GLU A 498 8.86 1.55 41.65
C GLU A 498 9.49 0.44 40.79
N ASN A 499 10.69 0.69 40.26
CA ASN A 499 11.41 -0.26 39.41
C ASN A 499 12.52 -1.01 40.16
N ARG A 500 12.71 -0.77 41.47
CA ARG A 500 13.81 -1.33 42.26
C ARG A 500 13.89 -2.85 42.17
N TYR A 501 12.74 -3.52 42.24
CA TYR A 501 12.65 -4.99 42.10
C TYR A 501 13.30 -5.47 40.80
N PHE A 502 12.98 -4.85 39.66
CA PHE A 502 13.54 -5.24 38.37
C PHE A 502 15.02 -4.90 38.28
N ILE A 503 15.43 -3.74 38.80
CA ILE A 503 16.83 -3.32 38.80
C ILE A 503 17.68 -4.31 39.60
N GLU A 504 17.25 -4.71 40.78
CA GLU A 504 17.98 -5.67 41.62
C GLU A 504 18.01 -7.06 40.98
N LYS A 505 16.86 -7.54 40.48
CA LYS A 505 16.73 -8.86 39.84
C LYS A 505 17.65 -9.03 38.62
N TYR A 506 17.88 -7.96 37.86
CA TYR A 506 18.69 -7.98 36.63
C TYR A 506 20.02 -7.23 36.75
N SER A 507 20.40 -6.76 37.94
CA SER A 507 21.63 -5.99 38.20
C SER A 507 22.93 -6.77 37.94
N SER A 508 22.87 -8.09 37.97
CA SER A 508 23.99 -9.03 37.84
C SER A 508 24.06 -9.72 36.49
N ALA A 509 23.36 -9.22 35.46
CA ALA A 509 23.49 -9.69 34.09
C ALA A 509 24.47 -8.80 33.29
N PRO A 510 25.79 -9.05 33.34
CA PRO A 510 26.67 -8.61 32.26
C PRO A 510 26.36 -9.47 31.02
N GLY A 511 26.46 -8.83 29.85
CA GLY A 511 26.26 -9.35 28.49
C GLY A 511 26.05 -10.85 28.32
N GLY A 512 24.92 -11.23 27.73
CA GLY A 512 24.76 -12.55 27.14
C GLY A 512 25.92 -12.82 26.18
N GLU A 513 26.77 -13.77 26.55
CA GLU A 513 27.64 -14.49 25.62
C GLU A 513 26.72 -15.21 24.61
N ASP A 514 26.86 -14.83 23.33
CA ASP A 514 26.53 -15.70 22.19
C ASP A 514 27.62 -16.79 22.08
#